data_AF-I1V3C5-F1
#
_entry.id   AF-I1V3C5-F1
#
_cell.length_a   1.000
_cell.length_b   1.000
_cell.length_c   1.000
_cell.angle_alpha   90.00
_cell.angle_beta   90.00
_cell.angle_gamma   90.00
#
_symmetry.space_group_name_H-M   'P 1'
#
loop_
_entity.id
_entity.type
_entity.pdbx_description
1 polymer ?
#
loop_
_entity_poly.entity_id
_entity_poly.type
_entity_poly.pdbx_seq_one_letter_code
_entity_poly.pdbx_strand_id
1 'polypeptide(L)'
;VQPLDPLVVKNNALTHIFSEIESEVQETRNGYLFSTMNSEELHLFVLSSIKEAISDAIGIDVNLIDSELPFKDLGIDSLSAVELRNTLTSKFEVNLPPTIIIDYPTISELCKYIEMIIGKKNVKEFDNKNIIHSNFKKSDIFISGIGIRVPGDASSVFKFWKNMTSLVTCISEIPYERWDVDKLFGDYNDKNATYYTRKGGFISIVDIFDYSKY
;
A
#
# COMPACT_ATOMS: atom_id res chain seq x y z
N VAL A 1 -2.03 31.04 3.97
CA VAL A 1 -0.70 30.39 4.10
C VAL A 1 -0.10 30.35 2.70
N GLN A 2 0.99 31.07 2.44
CA GLN A 2 1.63 31.03 1.11
C GLN A 2 2.23 29.64 0.87
N PRO A 3 2.17 29.10 -0.36
CA PRO A 3 2.88 27.87 -0.70
C PRO A 3 4.39 28.11 -0.58
N LEU A 4 5.08 27.17 0.06
CA LEU A 4 6.54 27.19 0.19
C LEU A 4 7.20 27.11 -1.19
N ASP A 5 8.29 27.87 -1.38
CA ASP A 5 9.07 27.90 -2.62
C ASP A 5 9.68 26.52 -2.92
N PRO A 6 9.41 25.91 -4.10
CA PRO A 6 9.95 24.61 -4.49
C PRO A 6 11.48 24.51 -4.41
N LEU A 7 12.19 25.62 -4.63
CA LEU A 7 13.65 25.65 -4.59
C LEU A 7 14.20 25.57 -3.16
N VAL A 8 13.45 26.09 -2.18
CA VAL A 8 13.80 26.03 -0.76
C VAL A 8 13.56 24.63 -0.19
N VAL A 9 12.54 23.91 -0.70
CA VAL A 9 12.28 22.51 -0.33
C VAL A 9 13.40 21.58 -0.82
N LYS A 10 13.95 21.84 -2.00
CA LYS A 10 14.93 20.94 -2.65
C LYS A 10 16.28 20.89 -1.92
N ASN A 11 16.69 21.98 -1.28
CA ASN A 11 17.96 22.12 -0.56
C ASN A 11 17.85 21.87 0.95
N ASN A 12 16.72 21.38 1.44
CA ASN A 12 16.52 21.17 2.87
C ASN A 12 17.08 19.79 3.28
N ALA A 13 17.67 19.66 4.48
CA ALA A 13 18.38 18.44 4.92
C ALA A 13 17.58 17.14 4.81
N LEU A 14 16.24 17.23 4.75
CA LEU A 14 15.33 16.12 4.50
C LEU A 14 15.48 15.49 3.11
N THR A 15 15.82 16.24 2.05
CA THR A 15 15.96 15.68 0.69
C THR A 15 17.16 14.75 0.55
N HIS A 16 18.24 15.01 1.29
CA HIS A 16 19.42 14.13 1.33
C HIS A 16 19.16 12.84 2.13
N ILE A 17 18.38 12.93 3.22
CA ILE A 17 17.96 11.76 4.01
C ILE A 17 17.22 10.75 3.14
N PHE A 18 16.30 11.20 2.27
CA PHE A 18 15.54 10.29 1.42
C PHE A 18 16.39 9.64 0.31
N SER A 19 17.42 10.31 -0.19
CA SER A 19 18.29 9.73 -1.25
C SER A 19 19.20 8.60 -0.77
N GLU A 20 19.67 8.63 0.49
CA GLU A 20 20.47 7.55 1.07
C GLU A 20 19.62 6.35 1.50
N ILE A 21 18.35 6.59 1.87
CA ILE A 21 17.38 5.53 2.22
C ILE A 21 16.96 4.71 0.98
N GLU A 22 16.98 5.29 -0.22
CA GLU A 22 16.49 4.62 -1.44
C GLU A 22 17.32 3.40 -1.87
N SER A 23 18.63 3.34 -1.56
CA SER A 23 19.52 2.26 -1.99
C SER A 23 19.58 1.06 -1.03
N GLU A 24 19.41 1.26 0.29
CA GLU A 24 19.44 0.17 1.28
C GLU A 24 18.08 -0.52 1.47
N VAL A 25 16.97 0.07 1.01
CA VAL A 25 15.61 -0.36 1.34
C VAL A 25 14.95 -1.25 0.27
N GLN A 26 15.53 -1.40 -0.92
CA GLN A 26 14.89 -2.13 -2.03
C GLN A 26 14.64 -3.62 -1.75
N GLU A 27 15.57 -4.32 -1.08
CA GLU A 27 15.43 -5.76 -0.76
C GLU A 27 14.48 -6.06 0.42
N THR A 28 14.07 -5.04 1.19
CA THR A 28 13.21 -5.20 2.38
C THR A 28 11.80 -4.64 2.18
N ARG A 29 11.57 -3.87 1.11
CA ARG A 29 10.36 -3.06 0.95
C ARG A 29 9.09 -3.89 0.81
N ASN A 30 9.12 -4.98 0.06
CA ASN A 30 7.91 -5.72 -0.29
C ASN A 30 7.37 -6.56 0.88
N GLY A 31 8.26 -7.23 1.63
CA GLY A 31 7.86 -8.03 2.79
C GLY A 31 7.10 -7.23 3.86
N TYR A 32 7.60 -6.03 4.21
CA TYR A 32 6.91 -5.15 5.16
C TYR A 32 5.70 -4.43 4.55
N LEU A 33 5.66 -4.23 3.23
CA LEU A 33 4.51 -3.60 2.59
C LEU A 33 3.28 -4.49 2.70
N PHE A 34 3.41 -5.78 2.37
CA PHE A 34 2.29 -6.72 2.39
C PHE A 34 1.74 -6.96 3.80
N SER A 35 2.58 -6.89 4.84
CA SER A 35 2.13 -7.04 6.23
C SER A 35 1.28 -5.86 6.71
N THR A 36 1.39 -4.70 6.06
CA THR A 36 0.59 -3.52 6.40
C THR A 36 -0.77 -3.49 5.69
N MET A 37 -0.96 -4.27 4.62
CA MET A 37 -2.21 -4.30 3.85
C MET A 37 -3.28 -5.15 4.57
N ASN A 38 -4.54 -4.75 4.42
CA ASN A 38 -5.65 -5.66 4.75
C ASN A 38 -5.86 -6.71 3.64
N SER A 39 -6.73 -7.71 3.87
CA SER A 39 -6.95 -8.81 2.91
C SER A 39 -7.49 -8.34 1.56
N GLU A 40 -8.37 -7.34 1.54
CA GLU A 40 -8.94 -6.79 0.30
C GLU A 40 -7.90 -5.97 -0.47
N GLU A 41 -7.11 -5.15 0.22
CA GLU A 41 -6.01 -4.36 -0.33
C GLU A 41 -4.93 -5.27 -0.93
N LEU A 42 -4.58 -6.34 -0.21
CA LEU A 42 -3.65 -7.36 -0.68
C LEU A 42 -4.18 -8.00 -1.96
N HIS A 43 -5.43 -8.46 -1.97
CA HIS A 43 -6.04 -9.09 -3.14
C HIS A 43 -6.01 -8.16 -4.36
N LEU A 44 -6.46 -6.92 -4.20
CA LEU A 44 -6.45 -5.93 -5.28
C LEU A 44 -5.05 -5.63 -5.80
N PHE A 45 -4.06 -5.55 -4.91
CA PHE A 45 -2.67 -5.30 -5.29
C PHE A 45 -2.06 -6.48 -6.05
N VAL A 46 -2.32 -7.71 -5.60
CA VAL A 46 -1.84 -8.92 -6.26
C VAL A 46 -2.48 -9.04 -7.65
N LEU A 47 -3.80 -8.87 -7.73
CA LEU A 47 -4.55 -8.94 -8.98
C LEU A 47 -4.08 -7.88 -9.98
N SER A 48 -3.93 -6.61 -9.55
CA SER A 48 -3.44 -5.55 -10.43
C SER A 48 -2.03 -5.84 -10.92
N SER A 49 -1.17 -6.36 -10.05
CA SER A 49 0.21 -6.72 -10.40
C SER A 49 0.30 -7.87 -11.40
N ILE A 50 -0.59 -8.87 -11.29
CA ILE A 50 -0.65 -9.97 -12.25
C ILE A 50 -1.14 -9.44 -13.61
N LYS A 51 -2.19 -8.62 -13.63
CA LYS A 51 -2.69 -8.03 -14.88
C LYS A 51 -1.66 -7.12 -15.56
N GLU A 52 -0.93 -6.31 -14.80
CA GLU A 52 0.20 -5.52 -15.31
C GLU A 52 1.27 -6.42 -15.94
N ALA A 53 1.69 -7.48 -15.24
CA ALA A 53 2.71 -8.39 -15.75
C ALA A 53 2.27 -9.14 -17.03
N ILE A 54 0.98 -9.46 -17.15
CA ILE A 54 0.40 -10.04 -18.39
C ILE A 54 0.35 -9.00 -19.50
N SER A 55 -0.09 -7.78 -19.18
CA SER A 55 -0.11 -6.65 -20.12
C SER A 55 1.29 -6.39 -20.68
N ASP A 56 2.32 -6.43 -19.85
CA ASP A 56 3.71 -6.23 -20.28
C ASP A 56 4.22 -7.39 -21.15
N ALA A 57 3.81 -8.63 -20.86
CA ALA A 57 4.25 -9.81 -21.60
C ALA A 57 3.57 -9.97 -22.98
N ILE A 58 2.28 -9.62 -23.08
CA ILE A 58 1.46 -9.87 -24.28
C ILE A 58 1.15 -8.57 -25.06
N GLY A 59 1.23 -7.41 -24.41
CA GLY A 59 0.88 -6.12 -25.00
C GLY A 59 -0.63 -5.83 -25.05
N ILE A 60 -1.42 -6.49 -24.20
CA ILE A 60 -2.88 -6.29 -24.09
C ILE A 60 -3.17 -5.25 -22.99
N ASP A 61 -4.10 -4.33 -23.25
CA ASP A 61 -4.54 -3.37 -22.23
C ASP A 61 -5.09 -4.08 -20.98
N VAL A 62 -4.60 -3.67 -19.81
CA VAL A 62 -4.96 -4.19 -18.47
C VAL A 62 -6.48 -4.28 -18.26
N ASN A 63 -7.26 -3.35 -18.82
CA ASN A 63 -8.71 -3.29 -18.65
C ASN A 63 -9.47 -4.34 -19.47
N LEU A 64 -8.84 -4.89 -20.51
CA LEU A 64 -9.43 -5.92 -21.37
C LEU A 64 -9.14 -7.35 -20.88
N ILE A 65 -8.31 -7.48 -19.85
CA ILE A 65 -7.91 -8.79 -19.30
C ILE A 65 -8.99 -9.30 -18.34
N ASP A 66 -9.67 -10.37 -18.76
CA ASP A 66 -10.58 -11.15 -17.92
C ASP A 66 -9.78 -12.06 -16.97
N SER A 67 -10.10 -12.00 -15.69
CA SER A 67 -9.42 -12.77 -14.64
C SER A 67 -9.85 -14.24 -14.55
N GLU A 68 -10.99 -14.58 -15.14
CA GLU A 68 -11.52 -15.95 -15.15
C GLU A 68 -11.11 -16.73 -16.41
N LEU A 69 -10.54 -16.05 -17.41
CA LEU A 69 -10.05 -16.72 -18.62
C LEU A 69 -8.76 -17.49 -18.33
N PRO A 70 -8.60 -18.71 -18.89
CA PRO A 70 -7.35 -19.42 -18.84
C PRO A 70 -6.21 -18.60 -19.47
N PHE A 71 -5.01 -18.67 -18.89
CA PHE A 71 -3.80 -18.01 -19.41
C PHE A 71 -3.54 -18.32 -20.89
N LYS A 72 -3.82 -19.57 -21.31
CA LYS A 72 -3.69 -20.00 -22.70
C LYS A 72 -4.62 -19.21 -23.65
N ASP A 73 -5.83 -18.91 -23.21
CA ASP A 73 -6.82 -18.17 -24.01
C ASP A 73 -6.52 -16.66 -24.03
N LEU A 74 -5.77 -16.18 -23.04
CA LEU A 74 -5.20 -14.83 -23.01
C LEU A 74 -3.95 -14.68 -23.91
N GLY A 75 -3.44 -15.78 -24.48
CA GLY A 75 -2.25 -15.76 -25.34
C GLY A 75 -0.93 -15.95 -24.60
N ILE A 76 -0.94 -16.38 -23.33
CA ILE A 76 0.27 -16.80 -22.62
C ILE A 76 0.76 -18.11 -23.23
N ASP A 77 1.99 -18.08 -23.74
CA ASP A 77 2.76 -19.23 -24.21
C ASP A 77 3.81 -19.68 -23.19
N SER A 78 4.62 -20.69 -23.53
CA SER A 78 5.64 -21.21 -22.62
C SER A 78 6.73 -20.20 -22.26
N LEU A 79 7.04 -19.23 -23.14
CA LEU A 79 8.09 -18.24 -22.90
C LEU A 79 7.57 -17.11 -22.00
N SER A 80 6.43 -16.52 -22.38
CA SER A 80 5.74 -15.49 -21.60
C SER A 80 5.28 -16.01 -20.23
N ALA A 81 4.96 -17.30 -20.09
CA ALA A 81 4.69 -17.92 -18.79
C ALA A 81 5.91 -17.89 -17.85
N VAL A 82 7.12 -18.11 -18.39
CA VAL A 82 8.36 -18.06 -17.62
C VAL A 82 8.69 -16.62 -17.24
N GLU A 83 8.51 -15.67 -18.15
CA GLU A 83 8.70 -14.24 -17.88
C GLU A 83 7.72 -13.74 -16.82
N LEU A 84 6.42 -14.03 -16.96
CA LEU A 84 5.39 -13.71 -15.98
C LEU A 84 5.76 -14.26 -14.60
N ARG A 85 6.12 -15.55 -14.52
CA ARG A 85 6.57 -16.18 -13.28
C ARG A 85 7.75 -15.45 -12.66
N ASN A 86 8.77 -15.12 -13.45
CA ASN A 86 9.98 -14.45 -12.95
C ASN A 86 9.65 -13.04 -12.43
N THR A 87 8.84 -12.28 -13.17
CA THR A 87 8.36 -10.95 -12.75
C THR A 87 7.60 -11.03 -11.43
N LEU A 88 6.70 -11.99 -11.27
CA LEU A 88 5.93 -12.19 -10.03
C LEU A 88 6.83 -12.67 -8.88
N THR A 89 7.77 -13.58 -9.15
CA THR A 89 8.75 -14.07 -8.18
C THR A 89 9.59 -12.93 -7.62
N SER A 90 10.06 -12.02 -8.49
CA SER A 90 10.82 -10.83 -8.09
C SER A 90 9.96 -9.79 -7.39
N LYS A 91 8.75 -9.48 -7.91
CA LYS A 91 7.87 -8.44 -7.35
C LYS A 91 7.32 -8.79 -5.97
N PHE A 92 7.03 -10.06 -5.72
CA PHE A 92 6.49 -10.53 -4.42
C PHE A 92 7.55 -11.19 -3.53
N GLU A 93 8.77 -11.37 -4.02
CA GLU A 93 9.85 -12.10 -3.33
C GLU A 93 9.40 -13.49 -2.83
N VAL A 94 8.62 -14.21 -3.66
CA VAL A 94 8.09 -15.54 -3.36
C VAL A 94 8.65 -16.55 -4.34
N ASN A 95 8.93 -17.76 -3.87
CA ASN A 95 9.39 -18.83 -4.76
C ASN A 95 8.19 -19.48 -5.46
N LEU A 96 7.95 -19.12 -6.71
CA LEU A 96 6.92 -19.75 -7.54
C LEU A 96 7.49 -20.97 -8.28
N PRO A 97 6.85 -22.15 -8.22
CA PRO A 97 7.24 -23.30 -9.03
C PRO A 97 7.18 -23.00 -10.54
N PRO A 98 8.00 -23.66 -11.37
CA PRO A 98 7.93 -23.51 -12.84
C PRO A 98 6.58 -23.94 -13.44
N THR A 99 5.86 -24.83 -12.75
CA THR A 99 4.55 -25.36 -13.17
C THR A 99 3.38 -24.45 -12.79
N ILE A 100 3.63 -23.29 -12.15
CA ILE A 100 2.56 -22.52 -11.51
C ILE A 100 1.44 -22.08 -12.45
N ILE A 101 1.77 -21.76 -13.71
CA ILE A 101 0.81 -21.33 -14.74
C ILE A 101 -0.05 -22.50 -15.23
N ILE A 102 0.43 -23.73 -15.06
CA ILE A 102 -0.29 -24.96 -15.38
C ILE A 102 -1.15 -25.40 -14.18
N ASP A 103 -0.58 -25.30 -12.98
CA ASP A 103 -1.25 -25.69 -11.73
C ASP A 103 -2.40 -24.73 -11.38
N TYR A 104 -2.26 -23.45 -11.74
CA TYR A 104 -3.25 -22.39 -11.53
C TYR A 104 -3.50 -21.70 -12.87
N PRO A 105 -4.38 -22.24 -13.73
CA PRO A 105 -4.54 -21.80 -15.11
C PRO A 105 -5.23 -20.44 -15.29
N THR A 106 -5.79 -19.84 -14.24
CA THR A 106 -6.47 -18.53 -14.29
C THR A 106 -5.79 -17.50 -13.40
N ILE A 107 -6.03 -16.20 -13.68
CA ILE A 107 -5.51 -15.09 -12.87
C ILE A 107 -6.04 -15.18 -11.44
N SER A 108 -7.34 -15.46 -11.29
CA SER A 108 -8.00 -15.57 -9.98
C SER A 108 -7.41 -16.69 -9.11
N GLU A 109 -7.08 -17.84 -9.71
CA GLU A 109 -6.45 -18.95 -9.00
C GLU A 109 -5.00 -18.65 -8.62
N LEU A 110 -4.23 -18.05 -9.54
CA LEU A 110 -2.85 -17.62 -9.26
C LEU A 110 -2.79 -16.56 -8.16
N CYS A 111 -3.75 -15.64 -8.15
CA CYS A 111 -3.89 -14.60 -7.13
C CYS A 111 -4.04 -15.21 -5.74
N LYS A 112 -5.01 -16.13 -5.57
CA LYS A 112 -5.24 -16.85 -4.30
C LYS A 112 -4.00 -17.63 -3.84
N TYR A 113 -3.26 -18.23 -4.77
CA TYR A 113 -2.04 -18.95 -4.44
C TYR A 113 -0.93 -18.02 -3.91
N ILE A 114 -0.72 -16.88 -4.57
CA ILE A 114 0.26 -15.88 -4.14
C ILE A 114 -0.11 -15.30 -2.78
N GLU A 115 -1.39 -14.97 -2.56
CA GLU A 115 -1.89 -14.51 -1.25
C GLU A 115 -1.63 -15.52 -0.14
N MET A 116 -1.87 -16.81 -0.39
CA MET A 116 -1.58 -17.87 0.56
C MET A 116 -0.08 -17.95 0.90
N ILE A 117 0.81 -17.80 -0.09
CA ILE A 117 2.27 -17.81 0.18
C ILE A 117 2.68 -16.60 1.00
N ILE A 118 2.20 -15.41 0.64
CA ILE A 118 2.51 -14.16 1.37
C ILE A 118 2.03 -14.26 2.82
N GLY A 119 0.82 -14.80 3.04
CA GLY A 119 0.29 -15.07 4.38
C GLY A 119 1.18 -16.02 5.20
N LYS A 120 1.73 -17.08 4.59
CA LYS A 120 2.65 -18.02 5.24
C LYS A 120 4.05 -17.42 5.50
N LYS A 121 4.55 -16.55 4.61
CA LYS A 121 5.86 -15.88 4.74
C LYS A 121 5.89 -14.92 5.94
N ASN A 122 4.79 -14.27 6.26
CA ASN A 122 4.64 -13.38 7.42
C ASN A 122 4.76 -14.08 8.79
N VAL A 123 4.72 -15.42 8.84
CA VAL A 123 4.85 -16.20 10.08
C VAL A 123 6.29 -16.67 10.32
N LYS A 124 7.26 -16.31 9.47
CA LYS A 124 8.67 -16.59 9.79
C LYS A 124 9.07 -15.75 11.01
N GLU A 125 9.26 -16.43 12.14
CA GLU A 125 9.93 -15.92 13.32
C GLU A 125 11.15 -15.11 12.88
N PHE A 126 11.25 -13.86 13.34
CA PHE A 126 12.46 -13.07 13.21
C PHE A 126 13.61 -13.89 13.78
N ASP A 127 14.45 -14.44 12.90
CA ASP A 127 15.63 -15.21 13.30
C ASP A 127 16.67 -14.22 13.82
N ASN A 128 16.52 -13.85 15.11
CA ASN A 128 17.32 -12.87 15.84
C ASN A 128 18.83 -13.21 15.92
N LYS A 129 19.28 -14.30 15.29
CA LYS A 129 20.65 -14.81 15.45
C LYS A 129 21.68 -14.15 14.54
N ASN A 130 21.27 -13.50 13.44
CA ASN A 130 22.22 -13.02 12.41
C ASN A 130 22.26 -11.49 12.18
N ILE A 131 21.50 -10.67 12.92
CA ILE A 131 21.56 -9.19 12.79
C ILE A 131 22.54 -8.55 13.80
N ILE A 132 23.46 -9.32 14.38
CA ILE A 132 24.41 -8.81 15.38
C ILE A 132 25.78 -8.60 14.74
N HIS A 133 25.90 -7.66 13.80
CA HIS A 133 27.11 -6.90 13.46
C HIS A 133 26.59 -5.52 13.02
N SER A 134 27.00 -4.35 13.51
CA SER A 134 27.99 -3.92 14.52
C SER A 134 27.84 -2.38 14.65
N ASN A 135 27.99 -1.81 15.86
CA ASN A 135 27.93 -0.37 16.22
C ASN A 135 26.56 0.30 16.53
N PHE A 136 25.65 -0.37 17.24
CA PHE A 136 24.57 0.39 17.89
C PHE A 136 25.11 1.16 19.09
N LYS A 137 24.99 2.49 19.07
CA LYS A 137 25.18 3.31 20.27
C LYS A 137 23.96 3.12 21.16
N LYS A 138 24.14 3.24 22.48
CA LYS A 138 23.05 3.19 23.45
C LYS A 138 21.96 4.26 23.23
N SER A 139 22.27 5.29 22.44
CA SER A 139 21.35 6.36 22.03
C SER A 139 20.44 6.02 20.85
N ASP A 140 20.68 4.90 20.17
CA ASP A 140 19.99 4.61 18.92
C ASP A 140 18.55 4.15 19.19
N ILE A 141 17.62 4.67 18.39
CA ILE A 141 16.20 4.35 18.47
C ILE A 141 15.85 3.45 17.30
N PHE A 142 15.27 2.29 17.59
CA PHE A 142 14.76 1.37 16.59
C PHE A 142 13.22 1.46 16.52
N ILE A 143 12.69 1.69 15.32
CA ILE A 143 11.25 1.67 15.07
C ILE A 143 10.87 0.24 14.68
N SER A 144 10.21 -0.48 15.59
CA SER A 144 9.84 -1.89 15.38
C SER A 144 8.53 -2.09 14.64
N GLY A 145 7.70 -1.05 14.51
CA GLY A 145 6.41 -1.14 13.84
C GLY A 145 5.70 0.19 13.75
N ILE A 146 4.70 0.24 12.87
CA ILE A 146 3.86 1.41 12.65
C ILE A 146 2.42 0.94 12.41
N GLY A 147 1.48 1.53 13.16
CA GLY A 147 0.04 1.37 12.95
C GLY A 147 -0.56 2.74 12.76
N ILE A 148 -1.35 2.92 11.70
CA ILE A 148 -1.93 4.23 11.37
C ILE A 148 -3.39 4.11 10.97
N ARG A 149 -4.14 5.16 11.28
CA ARG A 149 -5.40 5.47 10.62
C ARG A 149 -5.44 6.98 10.41
N VAL A 150 -5.49 7.40 9.15
CA VAL A 150 -5.42 8.82 8.78
C VAL A 150 -6.48 9.16 7.74
N PRO A 151 -6.79 10.47 7.53
CA PRO A 151 -7.79 10.88 6.54
C PRO A 151 -7.52 10.36 5.13
N GLY A 152 -8.59 10.25 4.33
CA GLY A 152 -8.54 9.63 2.99
C GLY A 152 -8.63 8.11 3.04
N ASP A 153 -9.31 7.59 4.06
CA ASP A 153 -9.57 6.15 4.28
C ASP A 153 -8.29 5.31 4.33
N ALA A 154 -7.20 5.91 4.81
CA ALA A 154 -5.91 5.26 4.95
C ALA A 154 -5.83 4.56 6.31
N SER A 155 -6.36 3.33 6.35
CA SER A 155 -6.25 2.41 7.50
C SER A 155 -5.00 1.53 7.49
N SER A 156 -4.15 1.66 6.47
CA SER A 156 -2.89 0.95 6.31
C SER A 156 -1.77 1.89 5.88
N VAL A 157 -0.52 1.51 6.20
CA VAL A 157 0.68 2.23 5.73
C VAL A 157 0.73 2.23 4.21
N PHE A 158 0.34 1.13 3.57
CA PHE A 158 0.23 1.04 2.12
C PHE A 158 -0.74 2.09 1.55
N LYS A 159 -1.98 2.16 2.06
CA LYS A 159 -2.98 3.11 1.57
C LYS A 159 -2.54 4.56 1.81
N PHE A 160 -1.92 4.85 2.95
CA PHE A 160 -1.32 6.14 3.22
C PHE A 160 -0.25 6.52 2.20
N TRP A 161 0.68 5.61 1.92
CA TRP A 161 1.73 5.82 0.93
C TRP A 161 1.16 6.04 -0.47
N LYS A 162 0.18 5.22 -0.87
CA LYS A 162 -0.54 5.34 -2.14
C LYS A 162 -1.21 6.71 -2.28
N ASN A 163 -1.87 7.20 -1.22
CA ASN A 163 -2.51 8.51 -1.23
C ASN A 163 -1.48 9.63 -1.42
N MET A 164 -0.32 9.55 -0.76
CA MET A 164 0.75 10.54 -0.91
C MET A 164 1.36 10.55 -2.32
N THR A 165 1.69 9.38 -2.87
CA THR A 165 2.30 9.30 -4.21
C THR A 165 1.32 9.65 -5.33
N SER A 166 0.03 9.39 -5.10
CA SER A 166 -1.04 9.72 -6.05
C SER A 166 -1.60 11.15 -5.86
N LEU A 167 -1.01 11.95 -4.97
CA LEU A 167 -1.43 13.33 -4.65
C LEU A 167 -2.92 13.46 -4.30
N VAL A 168 -3.46 12.46 -3.61
CA VAL A 168 -4.88 12.42 -3.23
C VAL A 168 -5.16 13.47 -2.16
N THR A 169 -6.20 14.30 -2.37
CA THR A 169 -6.70 15.20 -1.32
C THR A 169 -7.50 14.42 -0.29
N CYS A 170 -7.01 14.38 0.95
CA CYS A 170 -7.71 13.75 2.06
C CYS A 170 -8.64 14.71 2.83
N ILE A 171 -8.86 15.92 2.29
CA ILE A 171 -9.77 16.90 2.86
C ILE A 171 -11.17 16.68 2.28
N SER A 172 -12.11 16.35 3.15
CA SER A 172 -13.52 16.15 2.82
C SER A 172 -14.38 17.21 3.50
N GLU A 173 -15.68 17.21 3.18
CA GLU A 173 -16.66 17.88 4.04
C GLU A 173 -16.72 17.20 5.42
N ILE A 174 -17.09 17.95 6.45
CA ILE A 174 -17.34 17.41 7.78
C ILE A 174 -18.48 16.37 7.67
N PRO A 175 -18.24 15.11 8.07
CA PRO A 175 -19.28 14.09 8.02
C PRO A 175 -20.47 14.44 8.92
N TYR A 176 -21.68 14.12 8.47
CA TYR A 176 -22.91 14.32 9.24
C TYR A 176 -22.91 13.60 10.61
N GLU A 177 -22.15 12.51 10.72
CA GLU A 177 -21.98 11.73 11.96
C GLU A 177 -21.22 12.48 13.07
N ARG A 178 -20.55 13.60 12.75
CA ARG A 178 -19.71 14.35 13.70
C ARG A 178 -20.53 15.34 14.51
N TRP A 179 -21.09 16.33 13.82
CA TRP A 179 -21.99 17.33 14.38
C TRP A 179 -22.75 18.02 13.25
N ASP A 180 -23.83 18.71 13.60
CA ASP A 180 -24.64 19.47 12.66
C ASP A 180 -23.91 20.75 12.25
N VAL A 181 -23.28 20.70 11.07
CA VAL A 181 -22.50 21.80 10.51
C VAL A 181 -23.40 22.98 10.15
N ASP A 182 -24.62 22.73 9.69
CA ASP A 182 -25.52 23.77 9.21
C ASP A 182 -26.01 24.68 10.34
N LYS A 183 -26.09 24.16 11.56
CA LYS A 183 -26.41 24.96 12.76
C LYS A 183 -25.27 25.83 13.26
N LEU A 184 -24.02 25.43 13.00
CA LEU A 184 -22.83 26.02 13.64
C LEU A 184 -21.93 26.80 12.67
N PHE A 185 -22.17 26.63 11.37
CA PHE A 185 -21.47 27.33 10.31
C PHE A 185 -22.07 28.72 10.08
N GLY A 186 -21.19 29.71 9.94
CA GLY A 186 -21.57 31.05 9.50
C GLY A 186 -20.43 31.73 8.79
N ASP A 187 -20.70 32.94 8.28
CA ASP A 187 -19.68 33.77 7.67
C ASP A 187 -18.73 34.33 8.74
N TYR A 188 -17.51 34.72 8.35
CA TYR A 188 -16.47 35.25 9.24
C TYR A 188 -16.95 36.40 10.14
N ASN A 189 -17.95 37.17 9.70
CA ASN A 189 -18.51 38.29 10.45
C ASN A 189 -19.67 37.91 11.39
N ASP A 190 -20.13 36.65 11.34
CA ASP A 190 -21.20 36.16 12.20
C ASP A 190 -20.64 35.80 13.59
N LYS A 191 -21.01 36.60 14.59
CA LYS A 191 -20.59 36.42 15.98
C LYS A 191 -21.17 35.16 16.63
N ASN A 192 -22.21 34.57 16.04
CA ASN A 192 -22.84 33.34 16.54
C ASN A 192 -22.27 32.09 15.86
N ALA A 193 -21.44 32.25 14.82
CA ALA A 193 -20.81 31.13 14.14
C ALA A 193 -19.70 30.53 15.01
N THR A 194 -19.69 29.20 15.08
CA THR A 194 -18.60 28.45 15.74
C THR A 194 -17.52 28.06 14.74
N TYR A 195 -17.89 27.89 13.47
CA TYR A 195 -16.97 27.45 12.41
C TYR A 195 -17.16 28.26 11.12
N TYR A 196 -16.04 28.54 10.46
CA TYR A 196 -15.99 29.25 9.17
C TYR A 196 -15.54 28.35 8.01
N THR A 197 -15.27 27.07 8.28
CA THR A 197 -14.93 26.06 7.27
C THR A 197 -15.83 24.84 7.43
N ARG A 198 -16.28 24.31 6.29
CA ARG A 198 -17.02 23.04 6.22
C ARG A 198 -16.12 21.85 5.88
N LYS A 199 -14.81 22.08 5.72
CA LYS A 199 -13.85 21.09 5.23
C LYS A 199 -12.75 20.80 6.24
N GLY A 200 -12.31 19.54 6.28
CA GLY A 200 -11.25 19.05 7.14
C GLY A 200 -10.82 17.63 6.77
N GLY A 201 -9.75 17.15 7.41
CA GLY A 201 -9.33 15.76 7.28
C GLY A 201 -10.00 14.92 8.37
N PHE A 202 -10.83 13.96 7.96
CA PHE A 202 -11.57 13.12 8.90
C PHE A 202 -11.18 11.66 8.75
N ILE A 203 -11.05 11.00 9.91
CA ILE A 203 -10.94 9.55 10.00
C ILE A 203 -12.35 8.97 10.04
N SER A 204 -12.59 7.95 9.22
CA SER A 204 -13.80 7.14 9.22
C SER A 204 -13.77 6.14 10.39
N ILE A 205 -14.96 5.73 10.86
CA ILE A 205 -15.08 4.57 11.77
C ILE A 205 -14.30 4.76 13.09
N VAL A 206 -14.46 5.90 13.75
CA VAL A 206 -13.72 6.22 15.00
C VAL A 206 -14.27 5.53 16.24
N ASP A 207 -15.45 4.97 16.11
CA ASP A 207 -16.28 4.35 17.14
C ASP A 207 -16.15 2.81 17.17
N ILE A 208 -15.54 2.19 16.16
CA ILE A 208 -15.33 0.74 16.14
C ILE A 208 -14.11 0.33 16.96
N PHE A 209 -14.33 -0.64 17.84
CA PHE A 209 -13.33 -1.30 18.65
C PHE A 209 -13.59 -2.82 18.65
N ASP A 210 -12.54 -3.62 18.45
CA ASP A 210 -12.62 -5.09 18.49
C ASP A 210 -12.55 -5.57 19.95
N TYR A 211 -13.68 -5.59 20.65
CA TYR A 211 -13.73 -6.03 22.04
C TYR A 211 -13.37 -7.51 22.23
N SER A 212 -13.49 -8.34 21.17
CA SER A 212 -13.27 -9.78 21.29
C SER A 212 -11.79 -10.17 21.50
N LYS A 213 -10.88 -9.24 21.20
CA LYS A 213 -9.42 -9.43 21.30
C LYS A 213 -8.79 -8.84 22.56
N TYR A 214 -9.57 -8.22 23.44
CA TYR A 214 -9.11 -7.56 24.66
C TYR A 214 -9.91 -8.02 25.88
#